data_AF-M9M493-F1
#
_entry.id   AF-M9M493-F1
#
_cell.length_a   1.000
_cell.length_b   1.000
_cell.length_c   1.000
_cell.angle_alpha   90.00
_cell.angle_beta   90.00
_cell.angle_gamma   90.00
#
_symmetry.space_group_name_H-M   'P 1'
#
loop_
_entity.id
_entity.type
_entity.pdbx_description
1 polymer ?
#
loop_
_entity_poly.entity_id
_entity_poly.type
_entity_poly.pdbx_seq_one_letter_code
_entity_poly.pdbx_strand_id
1 'polypeptide(L)'
;MISERHNIYNLFPASDAIIGYYYLKYLEGKLSLHELLLQCGDEADGGEGATVECEEFHAISTAIEKDERLVEDTIFQEKIATLFKPFRVIAEKQKEALVNY
;
A
#
# COMPACT_ATOMS: atom_id res chain seq x y z
N MET A 1 25.20 -22.69 -10.57
CA MET A 1 23.89 -22.32 -11.12
C MET A 1 22.98 -22.03 -9.94
N ILE A 2 22.77 -20.76 -9.63
CA ILE A 2 21.81 -20.31 -8.59
C ILE A 2 20.81 -19.39 -9.30
N SER A 3 20.23 -19.92 -10.36
CA SER A 3 19.01 -19.40 -10.96
C SER A 3 17.97 -20.49 -10.76
N GLU A 4 16.67 -20.15 -10.80
CA GLU A 4 15.55 -21.13 -10.84
C GLU A 4 14.85 -21.49 -9.52
N ARG A 5 14.83 -20.62 -8.49
CA ARG A 5 13.80 -20.71 -7.42
C ARG A 5 13.12 -19.38 -7.01
N HIS A 6 13.33 -18.28 -7.74
CA HIS A 6 12.56 -17.03 -7.59
C HIS A 6 11.18 -17.07 -8.27
N ASN A 7 10.56 -18.26 -8.38
CA ASN A 7 9.35 -18.46 -9.16
C ASN A 7 8.22 -19.04 -8.30
N ILE A 8 8.03 -18.47 -7.10
CA ILE A 8 6.72 -18.53 -6.45
C ILE A 8 5.94 -17.39 -7.05
N TYR A 9 5.31 -17.65 -8.21
CA TYR A 9 4.26 -16.86 -8.86
C TYR A 9 3.96 -15.51 -8.19
N ASN A 10 4.75 -14.48 -8.51
CA ASN A 10 4.37 -13.10 -8.20
C ASN A 10 3.27 -12.74 -9.21
N LEU A 11 2.05 -13.16 -8.91
CA LEU A 11 0.84 -12.85 -9.69
C LEU A 11 0.57 -11.33 -9.73
N PHE A 12 1.26 -10.57 -8.88
CA PHE A 12 1.12 -9.13 -8.72
C PHE A 12 2.49 -8.45 -8.74
N PRO A 13 2.56 -7.19 -9.19
CA PRO A 13 3.76 -6.35 -9.13
C PRO A 13 4.33 -6.27 -7.71
N ALA A 14 5.65 -6.12 -7.60
CA ALA A 14 6.31 -5.95 -6.31
C ALA A 14 5.81 -4.69 -5.58
N SER A 15 5.58 -3.61 -6.32
CA SER A 15 5.07 -2.35 -5.79
C SER A 15 3.70 -2.48 -5.13
N ASP A 16 2.81 -3.32 -5.67
CA ASP A 16 1.50 -3.59 -5.04
C ASP A 16 1.65 -4.24 -3.66
N ALA A 17 2.62 -5.13 -3.51
CA ALA A 17 2.92 -5.75 -2.22
C ALA A 17 3.57 -4.75 -1.25
N ILE A 18 4.44 -3.87 -1.74
CA ILE A 18 5.10 -2.83 -0.94
C ILE A 18 4.08 -1.80 -0.44
N ILE A 19 3.18 -1.32 -1.31
CA ILE A 19 2.05 -0.45 -0.94
C ILE A 19 1.20 -1.12 0.14
N GLY A 20 0.88 -2.41 -0.04
CA GLY A 20 0.14 -3.20 0.95
C GLY A 20 0.87 -3.32 2.29
N TYR A 21 2.19 -3.48 2.25
CA TYR A 21 3.03 -3.54 3.44
C TYR A 21 3.02 -2.21 4.21
N TYR A 22 3.13 -1.06 3.53
CA TYR A 22 3.00 0.23 4.18
C TYR A 22 1.63 0.41 4.83
N TYR A 23 0.56 -0.04 4.15
CA TYR A 23 -0.77 -0.01 4.76
C TYR A 23 -0.90 -0.88 6.00
N LEU A 24 -0.28 -2.07 6.02
CA LEU A 24 -0.20 -2.89 7.23
C LEU A 24 0.54 -2.15 8.35
N LYS A 25 1.63 -1.43 8.06
CA LYS A 25 2.35 -0.62 9.07
C LYS A 25 1.51 0.52 9.61
N TYR A 26 0.71 1.16 8.77
CA TYR A 26 -0.28 2.15 9.21
C TYR A 26 -1.31 1.54 10.17
N LEU A 27 -1.88 0.38 9.83
CA LEU A 27 -2.83 -0.32 10.72
C LEU A 27 -2.20 -0.77 12.04
N GLU A 28 -0.91 -1.08 12.05
CA GLU A 28 -0.13 -1.37 13.26
C GLU A 28 0.22 -0.11 14.10
N GLY A 29 -0.15 1.10 13.64
CA GLY A 29 0.21 2.36 14.28
C GLY A 29 1.68 2.74 14.16
N LYS A 30 2.41 2.12 13.22
CA LYS A 30 3.85 2.34 12.97
C LYS A 30 4.12 3.39 11.90
N LEU A 31 3.10 3.77 11.14
CA LEU A 31 3.11 4.89 10.20
C LEU A 31 1.90 5.79 10.49
N SER A 32 2.11 7.10 10.41
CA SER A 32 1.00 8.05 10.28
C SER A 32 0.35 7.96 8.89
N LEU A 33 -0.87 8.49 8.75
CA LEU A 33 -1.55 8.54 7.45
C LEU A 33 -0.75 9.37 6.43
N HIS A 34 -0.12 10.45 6.86
CA HIS A 34 0.73 11.26 5.98
C HIS A 34 1.95 10.47 5.47
N GLU A 35 2.66 9.76 6.36
CA GLU A 35 3.79 8.93 5.96
C GLU A 35 3.38 7.78 5.04
N LEU A 36 2.21 7.16 5.30
CA LEU A 36 1.64 6.15 4.42
C LEU A 36 1.45 6.70 3.01
N LEU A 37 0.76 7.84 2.87
CA LEU A 37 0.44 8.41 1.56
C LEU A 37 1.69 8.84 0.79
N LEU A 38 2.68 9.40 1.49
CA LEU A 38 3.96 9.75 0.89
C LEU A 38 4.69 8.50 0.35
N GLN A 39 4.86 7.47 1.18
CA GLN A 39 5.57 6.26 0.77
C GLN A 39 4.86 5.50 -0.35
N CYS A 40 3.52 5.50 -0.34
CA CYS A 40 2.74 4.87 -1.41
C CYS A 40 2.76 5.68 -2.71
N GLY A 41 2.77 7.02 -2.63
CA GLY A 41 2.94 7.88 -3.80
C GLY A 41 4.30 7.64 -4.48
N ASP A 42 5.38 7.64 -3.70
CA ASP A 42 6.74 7.40 -4.20
C ASP A 42 6.87 6.00 -4.83
N GLU A 43 6.28 4.97 -4.21
CA GLU A 43 6.30 3.60 -4.73
C GLU A 43 5.44 3.45 -6.00
N ALA A 44 4.32 4.16 -6.12
CA ALA A 44 3.47 4.11 -7.30
C ALA A 44 4.10 4.83 -8.51
N ASP A 45 4.82 5.94 -8.29
CA ASP A 45 5.48 6.70 -9.35
C ASP A 45 6.81 6.06 -9.79
N GLY A 46 7.63 5.62 -8.83
CA GLY A 46 9.00 5.16 -9.08
C GLY A 46 9.21 3.64 -9.03
N GLY A 47 8.18 2.87 -8.63
CA GLY A 47 8.28 1.43 -8.41
C GLY A 47 8.19 0.57 -9.67
N GLU A 48 8.20 -0.75 -9.48
CA GLU A 48 8.10 -1.75 -10.54
C GLU A 48 6.64 -2.03 -10.94
N GLY A 49 5.95 -0.98 -11.44
CA GLY A 49 4.65 -1.09 -12.09
C GLY A 49 3.48 -1.33 -11.15
N ALA A 50 3.32 -0.48 -10.13
CA ALA A 50 2.13 -0.48 -9.28
C ALA A 50 0.85 -0.43 -10.13
N THR A 51 -0.21 -1.10 -9.68
CA THR A 51 -1.51 -1.11 -10.37
C THR A 51 -2.38 0.11 -10.04
N VAL A 52 -1.89 0.98 -9.16
CA VAL A 52 -2.51 2.24 -8.77
C VAL A 52 -1.60 3.40 -9.17
N GLU A 53 -2.20 4.44 -9.72
CA GLU A 53 -1.51 5.66 -10.11
C GLU A 53 -1.17 6.50 -8.87
N CYS A 54 -0.02 7.18 -8.87
CA CYS A 54 0.43 7.97 -7.71
C CYS A 54 -0.53 9.13 -7.37
N GLU A 55 -1.26 9.64 -8.36
CA GLU A 55 -2.28 10.69 -8.20
C GLU A 55 -3.38 10.31 -7.20
N GLU A 56 -3.71 9.03 -7.06
CA GLU A 56 -4.72 8.59 -6.10
C GLU A 56 -4.28 8.89 -4.65
N PHE A 57 -2.99 8.71 -4.34
CA PHE A 57 -2.44 9.05 -3.02
C PHE A 57 -2.32 10.57 -2.85
N HIS A 58 -1.88 11.29 -3.88
CA HIS A 58 -1.81 12.75 -3.86
C HIS A 58 -3.18 13.40 -3.68
N ALA A 59 -4.23 12.84 -4.27
CA ALA A 59 -5.59 13.31 -4.12
C ALA A 59 -6.08 13.20 -2.66
N ILE A 60 -5.76 12.09 -1.98
CA ILE A 60 -6.08 11.90 -0.56
C ILE A 60 -5.29 12.90 0.30
N SER A 61 -3.99 13.06 0.07
CA SER A 61 -3.16 14.05 0.79
C SER A 61 -3.71 15.45 0.63
N THR A 62 -4.02 15.85 -0.61
CA THR A 62 -4.59 17.17 -0.94
C THR A 62 -5.95 17.39 -0.27
N ALA A 63 -6.77 16.34 -0.16
CA ALA A 63 -8.07 16.44 0.52
C ALA A 63 -7.89 16.71 2.02
N ILE A 64 -6.98 15.99 2.67
CA ILE A 64 -6.65 16.18 4.10
C ILE A 64 -6.05 17.57 4.35
N GLU A 65 -5.17 18.05 3.47
CA GLU A 65 -4.61 19.40 3.57
C GLU A 65 -5.68 20.50 3.49
N LYS A 66 -6.78 20.26 2.76
CA LYS A 66 -7.90 21.20 2.64
C LYS A 66 -8.87 21.15 3.82
N ASP A 67 -9.05 19.99 4.43
CA ASP A 67 -9.85 19.81 5.66
C ASP A 67 -9.24 18.71 6.52
N GLU A 68 -8.46 19.11 7.52
CA GLU A 68 -7.75 18.19 8.41
C GLU A 68 -8.69 17.23 9.16
N ARG A 69 -9.95 17.63 9.36
CA ARG A 69 -10.94 16.83 10.10
C ARG A 69 -11.41 15.60 9.31
N LEU A 70 -11.10 15.53 8.00
CA LEU A 70 -11.38 14.34 7.20
C LEU A 70 -10.68 13.09 7.75
N VAL A 71 -9.56 13.24 8.46
CA VAL A 71 -8.88 12.09 9.08
C VAL A 71 -9.73 11.41 10.15
N GLU A 72 -10.70 12.12 10.73
CA GLU A 72 -11.65 11.60 11.73
C GLU A 72 -12.98 11.16 11.08
N ASP A 73 -13.20 11.51 9.81
CA ASP A 73 -14.42 11.16 9.08
C ASP A 73 -14.43 9.67 8.71
N THR A 74 -15.44 8.96 9.20
CA THR A 74 -15.56 7.51 9.01
C THR A 74 -15.71 7.14 7.54
N ILE A 75 -16.46 7.92 6.75
CA ILE A 75 -16.67 7.64 5.32
C ILE A 75 -15.35 7.80 4.56
N PHE A 76 -14.55 8.81 4.91
CA PHE A 76 -13.24 9.04 4.34
C PHE A 76 -12.27 7.90 4.69
N GLN A 77 -12.26 7.46 5.95
CA GLN A 77 -11.47 6.29 6.37
C GLN A 77 -11.89 5.01 5.63
N GLU A 78 -13.18 4.78 5.38
CA GLU A 78 -13.67 3.65 4.60
C GLU A 78 -13.21 3.69 3.13
N LYS A 79 -13.16 4.88 2.53
CA LYS A 79 -12.61 5.07 1.18
C LYS A 79 -11.13 4.71 1.11
N ILE A 80 -10.34 5.18 2.08
CA ILE A 80 -8.92 4.81 2.22
C ILE A 80 -8.81 3.28 2.36
N ALA A 81 -9.55 2.68 3.28
CA ALA A 81 -9.52 1.24 3.49
C ALA A 81 -9.91 0.44 2.23
N THR A 82 -10.83 0.97 1.42
CA THR A 82 -11.25 0.36 0.15
C THR A 82 -10.14 0.42 -0.89
N LEU A 83 -9.49 1.58 -1.05
CA LEU A 83 -8.33 1.74 -1.94
C LEU A 83 -7.21 0.75 -1.59
N PHE A 84 -6.90 0.62 -0.30
CA PHE A 84 -5.78 -0.21 0.15
C PHE A 84 -6.09 -1.71 0.25
N LYS A 85 -7.36 -2.10 0.21
CA LYS A 85 -7.79 -3.50 0.35
C LYS A 85 -7.07 -4.49 -0.57
N PRO A 86 -6.99 -4.28 -1.91
CA PRO A 86 -6.29 -5.23 -2.79
C PRO A 86 -4.81 -5.39 -2.42
N PHE A 87 -4.12 -4.29 -2.16
CA PHE A 87 -2.69 -4.28 -1.79
C PHE A 87 -2.44 -4.99 -0.46
N ARG A 88 -3.31 -4.77 0.53
CA ARG A 88 -3.24 -5.46 1.82
C ARG A 88 -3.28 -6.97 1.64
N VAL A 89 -4.21 -7.47 0.83
CA VAL A 89 -4.36 -8.91 0.56
C VAL A 89 -3.11 -9.50 -0.09
N ILE A 90 -2.46 -8.75 -1.00
CA ILE A 90 -1.22 -9.17 -1.65
C ILE A 90 -0.08 -9.26 -0.62
N ALA A 91 0.10 -8.23 0.20
CA ALA A 91 1.13 -8.18 1.23
C ALA A 91 0.94 -9.27 2.31
N GLU A 92 -0.30 -9.52 2.74
CA GLU A 92 -0.64 -10.57 3.69
C GLU A 92 -0.25 -11.96 3.14
N LYS A 93 -0.61 -12.26 1.89
CA LYS A 93 -0.26 -13.54 1.24
C LYS A 93 1.26 -13.73 1.11
N GLN A 94 2.00 -12.69 0.74
CA GLN A 94 3.47 -12.78 0.67
C GLN A 94 4.08 -13.03 2.05
N LYS A 95 3.57 -12.36 3.09
CA LYS A 95 4.01 -12.58 4.47
C LYS A 95 3.76 -14.02 4.92
N GLU A 96 2.59 -14.58 4.62
CA GLU A 96 2.27 -15.98 4.94
C GLU A 96 3.18 -16.98 4.21
N ALA A 97 3.50 -16.72 2.94
CA ALA A 97 4.40 -17.56 2.16
C ALA A 97 5.83 -17.60 2.75
N LEU A 98 6.30 -16.50 3.35
CA LEU A 98 7.60 -16.42 4.00
C LEU A 98 7.66 -17.13 5.36
N VAL A 99 6.56 -17.15 6.12
CA VAL A 99 6.49 -17.83 7.43
C VAL A 99 6.42 -19.35 7.29
N ASN A 100 5.86 -19.85 6.18
CA ASN A 100 5.74 -21.27 5.87
C ASN A 100 6.95 -21.83 5.08
N TYR A 101 8.07 -21.10 5.06
CA TYR A 101 9.34 -21.49 4.42
C TYR A 101 10.34 -22.00 5.47
#